data_AF-A0A060CKV1-F1
#
_entry.id   AF-A0A060CKV1-F1
#
_cell.length_a   1.000
_cell.length_b   1.000
_cell.length_c   1.000
_cell.angle_alpha   90.00
_cell.angle_beta   90.00
_cell.angle_gamma   90.00
#
_symmetry.space_group_name_H-M   'P 1'
#
loop_
_entity.id
_entity.type
_entity.pdbx_description
1 polymer ?
#
loop_
_entity_poly.entity_id
_entity_poly.type
_entity_poly.pdbx_seq_one_letter_code
_entity_poly.pdbx_strand_id
1 'polypeptide(L)'
;MLLATTLPAGRVSRVTALRVWAPNVSRLGVRADDATSELDEAGDGWWSGPDLVPGTDYGFLLDDDGEPVPDPASRWQPSGVHGLSRVYDQAAYRWQDAGWTGRDLASAIIYELHIGTF
;
A
#
# COMPACT_ATOMS: atom_id res chain seq x y z
N MET A 1 -21.53 38.99 19.17
CA MET A 1 -21.38 37.63 19.74
C MET A 1 -20.88 36.73 18.61
N LEU A 2 -19.55 36.59 18.51
CA LEU A 2 -18.90 35.74 17.51
C LEU A 2 -19.04 34.28 17.94
N LEU A 3 -19.46 33.41 17.04
CA LEU A 3 -19.19 31.97 17.12
C LEU A 3 -18.41 31.59 15.87
N ALA A 4 -17.10 31.47 16.06
CA ALA A 4 -16.20 30.79 15.14
C ALA A 4 -16.40 29.28 15.35
N THR A 5 -16.97 28.60 14.36
CA THR A 5 -16.90 27.14 14.29
C THR A 5 -15.72 26.79 13.38
N THR A 6 -14.60 26.47 14.01
CA THR A 6 -13.44 25.87 13.35
C THR A 6 -13.87 24.51 12.78
N LEU A 7 -13.88 24.37 11.46
CA LEU A 7 -13.99 23.07 10.80
C LEU A 7 -12.81 22.20 11.27
N PRO A 8 -13.02 20.96 11.75
CA PRO A 8 -11.90 20.06 12.00
C PRO A 8 -11.18 19.82 10.67
N ALA A 9 -9.85 19.93 10.69
CA ALA A 9 -9.00 19.64 9.54
C ALA A 9 -9.40 18.29 8.94
N GLY A 10 -9.93 18.33 7.72
CA GLY A 10 -10.40 17.15 7.01
C GLY A 10 -9.25 16.15 6.86
N ARG A 11 -9.38 15.01 7.55
CA ARG A 11 -8.60 13.82 7.23
C ARG A 11 -9.15 13.30 5.91
N VAL A 12 -8.63 13.81 4.80
CA VAL A 12 -8.77 13.12 3.53
C VAL A 12 -7.99 11.82 3.72
N SER A 13 -8.68 10.73 4.04
CA SER A 13 -8.12 9.39 3.93
C SER A 13 -7.64 9.25 2.49
N ARG A 14 -6.32 9.27 2.29
CA ARG A 14 -5.74 9.13 0.96
C ARG A 14 -6.07 7.74 0.46
N VAL A 15 -6.89 7.68 -0.56
CA VAL A 15 -7.29 6.44 -1.19
C VAL A 15 -6.20 6.01 -2.17
N THR A 16 -5.92 4.72 -2.23
CA THR A 16 -4.92 4.12 -3.13
C THR A 16 -5.66 3.35 -4.20
N ALA A 17 -5.50 3.77 -5.46
CA ALA A 17 -6.00 3.02 -6.61
C ALA A 17 -5.21 1.71 -6.73
N LEU A 18 -5.91 0.59 -6.55
CA LEU A 18 -5.31 -0.74 -6.63
C LEU A 18 -4.97 -1.08 -8.08
N ARG A 19 -3.72 -1.49 -8.33
CA ARG A 19 -3.28 -1.97 -9.65
C ARG A 19 -2.29 -3.09 -9.49
N VAL A 20 -2.38 -4.07 -10.38
CA VAL A 20 -1.44 -5.20 -10.42
C VAL A 20 -1.26 -5.67 -11.85
N TRP A 21 -0.05 -6.13 -12.16
CA TRP A 21 0.27 -6.74 -13.43
C TRP A 21 0.16 -8.26 -13.29
N ALA A 22 -0.74 -8.86 -14.08
CA ALA A 22 -1.03 -10.29 -14.08
C ALA A 22 -1.49 -10.69 -15.50
N PRO A 23 -0.56 -10.84 -16.46
CA PRO A 23 -0.90 -11.04 -17.88
C PRO A 23 -1.44 -12.44 -18.20
N ASN A 24 -1.24 -13.40 -17.30
CA ASN A 24 -1.52 -14.81 -17.53
C ASN A 24 -2.80 -15.29 -16.82
N VAL A 25 -3.48 -14.41 -16.07
CA VAL A 25 -4.78 -14.73 -15.46
C VAL A 25 -5.88 -14.30 -16.41
N SER A 26 -6.96 -15.07 -16.43
CA SER A 26 -8.17 -14.80 -17.20
C SER A 26 -9.21 -13.99 -16.41
N ARG A 27 -9.14 -14.07 -15.08
CA ARG A 27 -9.99 -13.32 -14.16
C ARG A 27 -9.19 -12.92 -12.94
N LEU A 28 -9.47 -11.73 -12.42
CA LEU A 28 -8.81 -11.24 -11.23
C LEU A 28 -9.82 -10.56 -10.30
N GLY A 29 -9.76 -10.91 -9.02
CA GLY A 29 -10.49 -10.26 -7.96
C GLY A 29 -9.58 -9.76 -6.86
N VAL A 30 -10.15 -9.00 -5.93
CA VAL A 30 -9.52 -8.62 -4.68
C VAL A 30 -10.49 -8.89 -3.54
N ARG A 31 -10.00 -9.58 -2.50
CA ARG A 31 -10.63 -9.57 -1.18
C ARG A 31 -10.03 -8.40 -0.40
N ALA A 32 -10.84 -7.43 -0.01
CA ALA A 32 -10.46 -6.28 0.80
C ALA A 32 -11.35 -6.22 2.05
N ASP A 33 -10.76 -6.42 3.23
CA ASP A 33 -11.45 -6.69 4.48
C ASP A 33 -12.53 -7.78 4.27
N ASP A 34 -13.80 -7.45 4.50
CA ASP A 34 -14.95 -8.37 4.32
C ASP A 34 -15.59 -8.30 2.92
N ALA A 35 -15.07 -7.46 2.02
CA ALA A 35 -15.61 -7.26 0.68
C ALA A 35 -14.76 -7.99 -0.37
N THR A 36 -15.42 -8.47 -1.43
CA THR A 36 -14.75 -8.98 -2.63
C THR A 36 -15.22 -8.20 -3.84
N SER A 37 -14.31 -7.87 -4.75
CA SER A 37 -14.60 -7.14 -5.98
C SER A 37 -13.77 -7.68 -7.13
N GLU A 38 -14.35 -7.74 -8.32
CA GLU A 38 -13.58 -8.03 -9.53
C GLU A 38 -12.73 -6.82 -9.93
N LEU A 39 -11.60 -7.09 -10.57
CA LEU A 39 -10.75 -6.07 -11.18
C LEU A 39 -11.05 -5.98 -12.68
N ASP A 40 -10.95 -4.77 -13.21
CA ASP A 40 -11.09 -4.50 -14.63
C ASP A 40 -9.76 -4.71 -15.35
N GLU A 41 -9.79 -5.37 -16.51
CA GLU A 41 -8.64 -5.43 -17.40
C GLU A 41 -8.35 -4.02 -17.93
N ALA A 42 -7.12 -3.54 -17.72
CA ALA A 42 -6.67 -2.21 -18.07
C ALA A 42 -5.70 -2.19 -19.28
N GLY A 43 -5.56 -3.33 -19.97
CA GLY A 43 -4.67 -3.52 -21.11
C GLY A 43 -3.23 -3.89 -20.73
N ASP A 44 -2.50 -4.48 -21.67
CA ASP A 44 -1.08 -4.88 -21.53
C ASP A 44 -0.79 -5.76 -20.29
N GLY A 45 -1.77 -6.57 -19.88
CA GLY A 45 -1.69 -7.44 -18.71
C GLY A 45 -1.86 -6.72 -17.36
N TRP A 46 -2.22 -5.43 -17.36
CA TRP A 46 -2.57 -4.70 -16.15
C TRP A 46 -4.03 -4.88 -15.80
N TRP A 47 -4.28 -4.92 -14.49
CA TRP A 47 -5.61 -4.93 -13.90
C TRP A 47 -5.75 -3.75 -12.94
N SER A 48 -6.94 -3.17 -12.89
CA SER A 48 -7.26 -2.05 -12.00
C SER A 48 -8.43 -2.40 -11.11
N GLY A 49 -8.31 -2.08 -9.83
CA GLY A 49 -9.29 -2.40 -8.81
C GLY A 49 -9.83 -1.18 -8.09
N PRO A 50 -10.59 -1.42 -7.02
CA PRO A 50 -11.16 -0.35 -6.24
C PRO A 50 -10.09 0.47 -5.54
N ASP A 51 -10.57 1.61 -5.10
CA ASP A 51 -9.84 2.62 -4.37
C ASP A 51 -9.87 2.23 -2.88
N LEU A 52 -8.70 1.88 -2.29
CA LEU A 52 -8.61 1.37 -0.92
C LEU A 52 -8.05 2.40 0.07
N VAL A 53 -8.58 2.42 1.30
CA VAL A 53 -8.13 3.34 2.36
C VAL A 53 -6.97 2.74 3.16
N PRO A 54 -6.12 3.57 3.79
CA PRO A 54 -5.02 3.08 4.62
C PRO A 54 -5.52 2.24 5.80
N GLY A 55 -4.90 1.10 6.02
CA GLY A 55 -5.29 0.13 7.05
C GLY A 55 -6.15 -1.03 6.55
N THR A 56 -6.74 -0.94 5.35
CA THR A 56 -7.47 -2.05 4.72
C THR A 56 -6.53 -3.22 4.44
N ASP A 57 -6.91 -4.41 4.90
CA ASP A 57 -6.26 -5.66 4.55
C ASP A 57 -6.79 -6.16 3.21
N TYR A 58 -5.91 -6.56 2.29
CA TYR A 58 -6.30 -7.01 0.97
C TYR A 58 -5.41 -8.13 0.42
N GLY A 59 -5.97 -8.90 -0.50
CA GLY A 59 -5.26 -9.94 -1.27
C GLY A 59 -5.97 -10.22 -2.59
N PHE A 60 -5.20 -10.64 -3.59
CA PHE A 60 -5.72 -10.90 -4.94
C PHE A 60 -6.26 -12.32 -5.04
N LEU A 61 -7.40 -12.48 -5.71
CA LEU A 61 -8.00 -13.75 -6.08
C LEU A 61 -7.71 -13.98 -7.57
N LEU A 62 -7.03 -15.08 -7.90
CA LEU A 62 -6.57 -15.36 -9.26
C LEU A 62 -7.48 -16.42 -9.90
N ASP A 63 -8.06 -16.13 -11.06
CA ASP A 63 -8.97 -17.04 -11.77
C ASP A 63 -10.10 -17.55 -10.86
N ASP A 64 -10.19 -18.87 -10.69
CA ASP A 64 -11.12 -19.55 -9.78
C ASP A 64 -10.43 -20.06 -8.49
N ASP A 65 -9.21 -19.58 -8.20
CA ASP A 65 -8.55 -19.85 -6.92
C ASP A 65 -9.23 -19.04 -5.82
N GLY A 66 -9.74 -19.76 -4.82
CA GLY A 66 -10.51 -19.19 -3.71
C GLY A 66 -9.65 -18.60 -2.60
N GLU A 67 -8.34 -18.90 -2.58
CA GLU A 67 -7.45 -18.37 -1.55
C GLU A 67 -6.77 -17.08 -2.03
N PRO A 68 -6.94 -15.95 -1.33
CA PRO A 68 -6.32 -14.70 -1.73
C PRO A 68 -4.81 -14.71 -1.47
N VAL A 69 -4.04 -14.31 -2.48
CA VAL A 69 -2.59 -14.18 -2.41
C VAL A 69 -2.18 -12.73 -2.07
N PRO A 70 -1.05 -12.53 -1.37
CA PRO A 70 -0.54 -11.19 -1.10
C PRO A 70 -0.20 -10.43 -2.37
N ASP A 71 -0.23 -9.10 -2.27
CA ASP A 71 0.29 -8.22 -3.30
C ASP A 71 1.81 -8.39 -3.42
N PRO A 72 2.35 -8.77 -4.60
CA PRO A 72 3.79 -8.90 -4.81
C PRO A 72 4.54 -7.57 -4.63
N ALA A 73 3.86 -6.44 -4.78
CA ALA A 73 4.38 -5.09 -4.56
C ALA A 73 3.86 -4.46 -3.25
N SER A 74 3.42 -5.29 -2.30
CA SER A 74 2.90 -4.83 -1.00
C SER A 74 3.90 -3.93 -0.27
N ARG A 75 3.38 -2.84 0.30
CA ARG A 75 4.16 -1.91 1.14
C ARG A 75 4.19 -2.33 2.60
N TRP A 76 3.30 -3.24 3.03
CA TRP A 76 3.21 -3.68 4.40
C TRP A 76 2.55 -5.07 4.52
N GLN A 77 3.25 -6.00 5.18
CA GLN A 77 2.80 -7.37 5.45
C GLN A 77 2.69 -7.61 6.97
N PRO A 78 1.57 -7.23 7.61
CA PRO A 78 1.43 -7.34 9.07
C PRO A 78 1.35 -8.79 9.58
N SER A 79 0.86 -9.71 8.74
CA SER A 79 0.60 -11.11 9.11
C SER A 79 1.58 -12.10 8.48
N GLY A 80 2.78 -11.62 8.11
CA GLY A 80 3.81 -12.42 7.44
C GLY A 80 3.66 -12.46 5.92
N VAL A 81 4.64 -13.08 5.25
CA VAL A 81 4.80 -13.02 3.78
C VAL A 81 3.69 -13.71 2.98
N HIS A 82 2.91 -14.58 3.63
CA HIS A 82 1.75 -15.25 3.02
C HIS A 82 0.42 -14.66 3.48
N GLY A 83 0.44 -13.67 4.37
CA GLY A 83 -0.75 -13.01 4.88
C GLY A 83 -1.30 -11.99 3.87
N LEU A 84 -2.47 -11.44 4.19
CA LEU A 84 -3.01 -10.30 3.45
C LEU A 84 -2.07 -9.10 3.55
N SER A 85 -1.97 -8.38 2.44
CA SER A 85 -1.27 -7.10 2.34
C SER A 85 -2.08 -6.01 3.01
N ARG A 86 -1.46 -4.92 3.47
CA ARG A 86 -2.18 -3.79 4.05
C ARG A 86 -1.83 -2.49 3.35
N VAL A 87 -2.85 -1.70 3.05
CA VAL A 87 -2.66 -0.37 2.46
C VAL A 87 -1.96 0.53 3.48
N TYR A 88 -0.85 1.14 3.06
CA TYR A 88 -0.05 2.04 3.89
C TYR A 88 -0.09 3.47 3.36
N ASP A 89 -0.38 4.44 4.23
CA ASP A 89 -0.31 5.86 3.89
C ASP A 89 1.14 6.35 4.01
N GLN A 90 1.78 6.55 2.86
CA GLN A 90 3.16 7.06 2.79
C GLN A 90 3.33 8.48 3.37
N ALA A 91 2.25 9.25 3.50
CA ALA A 91 2.27 10.57 4.11
C ALA A 91 1.93 10.55 5.61
N ALA A 92 1.67 9.38 6.21
CA ALA A 92 1.33 9.27 7.63
C ALA A 92 2.44 9.79 8.54
N TYR A 93 3.70 9.57 8.15
CA TYR A 93 4.85 10.13 8.84
C TYR A 93 5.16 11.54 8.33
N ARG A 94 5.14 12.52 9.24
CA ARG A 94 5.55 13.90 8.95
C ARG A 94 7.06 14.02 9.12
N TRP A 95 7.77 13.97 8.00
CA TRP A 95 9.21 14.19 7.93
C TRP A 95 9.62 15.54 8.53
N GLN A 96 10.72 15.57 9.27
CA GLN A 96 11.25 16.75 9.96
C GLN A 96 12.64 17.17 9.44
N ASP A 97 13.11 16.52 8.39
CA ASP A 97 14.46 16.61 7.84
C ASP A 97 14.48 17.28 6.46
N ALA A 98 13.56 18.21 6.20
CA ALA A 98 13.44 18.89 4.90
C ALA A 98 14.73 19.65 4.46
N GLY A 99 15.64 19.92 5.38
CA GLY A 99 16.96 20.51 5.09
C GLY A 99 18.06 19.49 4.77
N TRP A 100 17.77 18.19 4.80
CA TRP A 100 18.73 17.13 4.50
C TRP A 100 18.95 17.00 2.99
N THR A 101 20.21 17.05 2.55
CA THR A 101 20.60 16.99 1.13
C THR A 101 21.43 15.75 0.78
N GLY A 102 21.56 14.80 1.71
CA GLY A 102 22.42 13.62 1.54
C GLY A 102 23.89 13.85 1.92
N ARG A 103 24.73 12.85 1.65
CA ARG A 103 26.19 12.89 1.84
C ARG A 103 26.88 12.32 0.62
N ASP A 104 28.07 12.85 0.29
CA ASP A 104 28.89 12.31 -0.77
C ASP A 104 29.50 10.98 -0.36
N LEU A 105 29.35 9.97 -1.22
CA LEU A 105 29.89 8.63 -1.03
C LEU A 105 31.42 8.64 -0.85
N ALA A 106 32.13 9.54 -1.55
CA ALA A 106 33.59 9.65 -1.44
C ALA A 106 34.07 10.04 -0.03
N SER A 107 33.18 10.61 0.79
CA SER A 107 33.44 11.03 2.17
C SER A 107 32.75 10.14 3.22
N ALA A 108 32.02 9.11 2.80
CA ALA A 108 31.21 8.29 3.69
C ALA A 108 32.05 7.23 4.42
N ILE A 109 31.76 7.04 5.71
CA ILE A 109 32.10 5.82 6.45
C ILE A 109 30.80 5.06 6.65
N ILE A 110 30.73 3.83 6.14
CA ILE A 110 29.52 3.01 6.18
C ILE A 110 29.56 2.10 7.41
N TYR A 111 28.45 2.06 8.14
CA TYR A 111 28.24 1.16 9.27
C TYR A 111 27.12 0.17 8.92
N GLU A 112 27.43 -1.13 8.93
CA GLU A 112 26.45 -2.20 8.72
C GLU A 112 25.80 -2.59 10.05
N LEU A 113 24.47 -2.60 10.10
CA LEU A 113 23.68 -2.92 11.28
C LEU A 113 22.63 -3.97 10.93
N HIS A 114 22.55 -5.05 11.69
CA HIS A 114 21.47 -6.03 11.60
C HIS A 114 20.38 -5.71 12.62
N ILE A 115 19.19 -5.32 12.15
CA ILE A 115 18.08 -4.84 12.99
C ILE A 115 17.67 -5.88 14.06
N GLY A 116 17.78 -7.17 13.76
CA GLY A 116 17.36 -8.25 14.66
C GLY A 116 18.38 -8.69 15.71
N THR A 117 19.61 -8.17 15.69
CA THR A 117 20.70 -8.61 16.60
C THR A 117 21.61 -7.48 17.08
N PHE A 118 21.30 -6.23 16.75
CA PHE A 118 22.00 -5.07 17.28
C PHE A 118 21.51 -4.72 18.68
#